data_AF-A0A0N5C9A0-F1
#
_entry.id   AF-A0A0N5C9A0-F1
#
_cell.length_a   1.000
_cell.length_b   1.000
_cell.length_c   1.000
_cell.angle_alpha   90.00
_cell.angle_beta   90.00
_cell.angle_gamma   90.00
#
_symmetry.space_group_name_H-M   'P 1'
#
loop_
_entity.id
_entity.type
_entity.pdbx_description
1 polymer ?
#
loop_
_entity_poly.entity_id
_entity_poly.type
_entity_poly.pdbx_seq_one_letter_code
_entity_poly.pdbx_strand_id
1 'polypeptide(L)'
;MLIGVILIVIISFLLNYSEFPLLYYIENGVNAVMVRATLAELQAETCLTFKEIPGTIETKSGIIFYKGNGCYSQLGKQGIKTWQIVSLGDECMRIQKIQHEILHALGFFHEHSRIDRNEHLYIFPKNIRRGYRDDSQL
;
A
#
# COMPACT_ATOMS: atom_id res chain seq x y z
N MET A 1 2.18 20.87 -12.87
CA MET A 1 1.42 20.06 -11.90
C MET A 1 2.05 18.67 -11.66
N LEU A 2 3.38 18.53 -11.78
CA LEU A 2 4.14 17.27 -11.60
C LEU A 2 5.18 17.36 -10.47
N ILE A 3 5.36 18.55 -9.87
CA ILE A 3 6.47 18.82 -8.93
C ILE A 3 6.04 18.52 -7.48
N GLY A 4 4.75 18.63 -7.15
CA GLY A 4 4.25 18.42 -5.78
C GLY A 4 4.14 16.96 -5.34
N VAL A 5 3.82 16.04 -6.25
CA VAL A 5 3.74 14.60 -5.95
C VAL A 5 5.13 14.04 -5.65
N ILE A 6 6.16 14.51 -6.37
CA ILE A 6 7.55 14.08 -6.19
C ILE A 6 8.08 14.50 -4.81
N LEU A 7 7.70 15.67 -4.28
CA LEU A 7 8.23 16.16 -3.00
C LEU A 7 7.65 15.41 -1.78
N ILE A 8 6.38 15.00 -1.83
CA ILE A 8 5.75 14.18 -0.77
C ILE A 8 6.29 12.74 -0.80
N VAL A 9 6.56 12.22 -2.01
CA VAL A 9 7.20 10.90 -2.16
C VAL A 9 8.58 10.91 -1.51
N ILE A 10 9.41 11.94 -1.71
CA ILE A 10 10.80 11.97 -1.23
C ILE A 10 10.91 12.02 0.31
N ILE A 11 10.00 12.68 1.04
CA ILE A 11 10.12 12.79 2.51
C ILE A 11 9.56 11.56 3.23
N SER A 12 8.49 10.93 2.71
CA SER A 12 7.96 9.67 3.28
C SER A 12 8.82 8.45 2.93
N PHE A 13 9.55 8.48 1.80
CA PHE A 13 10.46 7.40 1.41
C PHE A 13 11.69 7.30 2.33
N LEU A 14 12.12 8.42 2.93
CA LEU A 14 13.33 8.47 3.76
C LEU A 14 13.16 7.91 5.17
N LEU A 15 11.93 7.59 5.62
CA LEU A 15 11.68 7.16 7.01
C LEU A 15 11.04 5.77 7.18
N ASN A 16 10.50 5.12 6.13
CA ASN A 16 9.71 3.89 6.31
C ASN A 16 10.28 2.62 5.66
N TYR A 17 10.96 2.68 4.51
CA TYR A 17 11.66 1.52 3.94
C TYR A 17 12.97 1.98 3.28
N SER A 18 14.07 1.97 4.04
CA SER A 18 15.42 2.26 3.52
C SER A 18 16.17 1.00 3.05
N GLU A 19 15.57 -0.18 3.21
CA GLU A 19 16.20 -1.47 2.88
C GLU A 19 15.37 -2.21 1.83
N PHE A 20 15.86 -2.15 0.59
CA PHE A 20 15.40 -2.97 -0.51
C PHE A 20 16.39 -4.13 -0.77
N PRO A 21 15.94 -5.29 -1.25
CA PRO A 21 14.57 -5.60 -1.68
C PRO A 21 13.60 -5.80 -0.50
N LEU A 22 12.36 -5.35 -0.69
CA LEU A 22 11.29 -5.58 0.27
C LEU A 22 10.91 -7.07 0.26
N LEU A 23 11.02 -7.72 1.41
CA LEU A 23 10.64 -9.12 1.55
C LEU A 23 9.12 -9.26 1.51
N TYR A 24 8.64 -10.27 0.80
CA TYR A 24 7.23 -10.62 0.81
C TYR A 24 6.99 -12.12 0.83
N TYR A 25 5.83 -12.50 1.35
CA TYR A 25 5.31 -13.85 1.37
C TYR A 25 3.86 -13.83 0.89
N ILE A 26 3.47 -14.82 0.08
CA ILE A 26 2.11 -14.97 -0.42
C ILE A 26 1.50 -16.19 0.27
N GLU A 27 0.49 -15.98 1.12
CA GLU A 27 -0.20 -17.09 1.76
C GLU A 27 -1.03 -17.91 0.77
N ASN A 28 -1.29 -19.16 1.16
CA ASN A 28 -2.15 -20.06 0.42
C ASN A 28 -3.54 -19.44 0.22
N GLY A 29 -4.07 -19.58 -1.00
CA GLY A 29 -5.39 -19.07 -1.38
C GLY A 29 -5.36 -17.69 -2.04
N VAL A 30 -4.29 -16.91 -1.86
CA VAL A 30 -4.08 -15.67 -2.63
C VAL A 30 -3.66 -16.02 -4.06
N ASN A 31 -4.16 -15.29 -5.06
CA ASN A 31 -3.74 -15.48 -6.45
C ASN A 31 -2.30 -14.97 -6.64
N ALA A 32 -1.34 -15.87 -6.47
CA ALA A 32 0.08 -15.53 -6.52
C ALA A 32 0.54 -15.00 -7.90
N VAL A 33 -0.12 -15.41 -8.99
CA VAL A 33 0.19 -14.91 -10.34
C VAL A 33 -0.11 -13.41 -10.41
N MET A 34 -1.26 -12.98 -9.91
CA MET A 34 -1.65 -11.57 -9.91
C MET A 34 -0.77 -10.70 -9.01
N VAL A 35 -0.41 -11.20 -7.83
CA VAL A 35 0.50 -10.49 -6.92
C VAL A 35 1.87 -10.32 -7.57
N ARG A 36 2.47 -11.39 -8.11
CA ARG A 36 3.78 -11.32 -8.77
C ARG A 36 3.77 -10.41 -10.00
N ALA A 37 2.72 -10.48 -10.82
CA ALA A 37 2.56 -9.57 -11.96
C ALA A 37 2.49 -8.10 -11.51
N THR A 38 1.73 -7.81 -10.45
CA THR A 38 1.63 -6.47 -9.88
C THR A 38 2.99 -5.96 -9.36
N LEU A 39 3.72 -6.80 -8.63
CA LEU A 39 5.06 -6.45 -8.14
C LEU A 39 6.03 -6.23 -9.31
N ALA A 40 5.96 -7.05 -10.36
CA ALA A 40 6.78 -6.86 -11.56
C ALA A 40 6.51 -5.52 -12.25
N GLU A 41 5.25 -5.09 -12.37
CA GLU A 41 4.91 -3.76 -12.90
C GLU A 41 5.47 -2.64 -12.02
N LEU A 42 5.34 -2.73 -10.70
CA LEU A 42 5.91 -1.74 -9.79
C LEU A 42 7.44 -1.65 -9.94
N GLN A 43 8.13 -2.78 -10.11
CA GLN A 43 9.59 -2.78 -10.35
C GLN A 43 9.98 -2.22 -11.72
N ALA A 44 9.10 -2.32 -12.72
CA ALA A 44 9.36 -1.77 -14.05
C ALA A 44 9.22 -0.24 -14.09
N GLU A 45 8.27 0.30 -13.31
CA GLU A 45 7.92 1.73 -13.32
C GLU A 45 8.58 2.53 -12.19
N THR A 46 9.23 1.87 -11.23
CA THR A 46 9.83 2.52 -10.05
C THR A 46 11.18 1.90 -9.69
N CYS A 47 11.86 2.48 -8.69
CA CYS A 47 13.08 1.90 -8.11
C CYS A 47 12.83 0.87 -7.00
N LEU A 48 11.57 0.53 -6.71
CA LEU A 48 11.22 -0.49 -5.74
C LEU A 48 11.71 -1.86 -6.21
N THR A 49 12.19 -2.70 -5.30
CA THR A 49 12.51 -4.10 -5.59
C THR A 49 11.90 -5.00 -4.53
N PHE A 50 11.51 -6.22 -4.92
CA PHE A 50 10.80 -7.16 -4.05
C PHE A 50 11.45 -8.54 -4.11
N LYS A 51 11.44 -9.24 -2.98
CA LYS A 51 11.98 -10.60 -2.87
C LYS A 51 10.99 -11.52 -2.18
N GLU A 52 10.55 -12.55 -2.90
CA GLU A 52 9.70 -13.60 -2.33
C GLU A 52 10.49 -14.49 -1.39
N ILE A 53 9.89 -14.85 -0.26
CA ILE A 53 10.43 -15.83 0.69
C ILE A 53 9.47 -17.02 0.84
N PRO A 54 9.98 -18.23 1.16
CA PRO A 54 9.19 -19.46 1.24
C PRO A 54 8.30 -19.57 2.51
N GLY A 55 7.96 -18.47 3.16
CA GLY A 55 7.06 -18.42 4.33
C GLY A 55 7.75 -18.54 5.69
N THR A 56 9.05 -18.86 5.75
CA THR A 56 9.82 -18.72 6.99
C THR A 56 10.07 -17.24 7.26
N ILE A 57 9.30 -16.68 8.17
CA ILE A 57 9.39 -15.29 8.61
C ILE A 57 10.85 -15.00 9.04
N GLU A 58 11.56 -14.23 8.21
CA GLU A 58 12.93 -13.80 8.48
C GLU A 58 12.96 -12.91 9.73
N THR A 59 14.14 -12.74 10.35
CA THR A 59 14.35 -11.75 11.41
C THR A 59 14.32 -10.29 10.91
N LYS A 60 13.74 -10.06 9.73
CA LYS A 60 13.58 -8.79 9.04
C LYS A 60 12.09 -8.47 8.87
N SER A 61 11.78 -7.22 8.55
CA SER A 61 10.41 -6.81 8.25
C SER A 61 10.03 -7.18 6.80
N GLY A 62 8.74 -7.41 6.55
CA GLY A 62 8.24 -7.75 5.21
C GLY A 62 6.71 -7.64 5.12
N ILE A 63 6.18 -7.97 3.94
CA ILE A 63 4.73 -7.99 3.67
C ILE A 63 4.23 -9.44 3.58
N ILE A 64 3.12 -9.73 4.24
CA ILE A 64 2.36 -10.97 4.05
C ILE A 64 1.10 -10.63 3.26
N PHE A 65 0.99 -11.19 2.05
CA PHE A 65 -0.27 -11.16 1.30
C PHE A 65 -1.17 -12.27 1.81
N TYR A 66 -2.31 -11.89 2.37
CA TYR A 66 -3.26 -12.76 3.07
C TYR A 66 -4.62 -12.76 2.36
N LYS A 67 -5.27 -13.92 2.27
CA LYS A 67 -6.64 -14.00 1.76
C LYS A 67 -7.65 -13.65 2.86
N GLY A 68 -7.94 -12.36 2.99
CA GLY A 68 -8.91 -11.84 3.94
C GLY A 68 -10.26 -11.46 3.31
N ASN A 69 -11.06 -10.74 4.08
CA ASN A 69 -12.27 -10.08 3.60
C ASN A 69 -11.93 -8.63 3.30
N GLY A 70 -12.20 -8.13 2.09
CA GLY A 70 -11.83 -6.75 1.76
C GLY A 70 -10.39 -6.60 1.24
N CYS A 71 -10.13 -5.42 0.70
CA CYS A 71 -8.80 -4.94 0.35
C CYS A 71 -8.35 -3.98 1.45
N TYR A 72 -7.22 -4.28 2.10
CA TYR A 72 -6.72 -3.44 3.19
C TYR A 72 -5.24 -3.64 3.46
N SER A 73 -4.55 -2.55 3.81
CA SER A 73 -3.26 -2.56 4.49
C SER A 73 -3.16 -1.44 5.52
N GLN A 74 -2.28 -1.62 6.51
CA GLN A 74 -1.89 -0.53 7.40
C GLN A 74 -0.96 0.44 6.67
N LEU A 75 -0.95 1.70 7.10
CA LEU A 75 -0.10 2.73 6.51
C LEU A 75 1.35 2.61 6.99
N GLY A 76 2.25 2.40 6.04
CA GLY A 76 3.70 2.39 6.28
C GLY A 76 4.20 1.17 7.04
N LYS A 77 5.52 1.13 7.30
CA LYS A 77 6.18 0.01 7.97
C LYS A 77 5.75 -0.08 9.44
N GLN A 78 5.26 -1.26 9.83
CA GLN A 78 4.71 -1.47 11.17
C GLN A 78 5.74 -1.67 12.30
N GLY A 79 7.03 -1.77 11.97
CA GLY A 79 8.09 -1.93 12.97
C GLY A 79 9.33 -2.63 12.46
N ILE A 80 10.33 -2.77 13.35
CA ILE A 80 11.57 -3.50 13.10
C ILE A 80 11.32 -4.98 13.36
N LYS A 81 11.63 -5.85 12.38
CA LYS A 81 11.37 -7.31 12.43
C LYS A 81 9.89 -7.67 12.53
N THR A 82 9.03 -6.79 12.02
CA THR A 82 7.58 -6.98 11.99
C THR A 82 7.13 -7.24 10.57
N TRP A 83 6.30 -8.26 10.40
CA TRP A 83 5.62 -8.53 9.15
C TRP A 83 4.25 -7.90 9.16
N GLN A 84 3.93 -7.15 8.10
CA GLN A 84 2.65 -6.46 7.97
C GLN A 84 1.75 -7.20 7.00
N ILE A 85 0.46 -7.22 7.31
CA ILE A 85 -0.54 -7.91 6.49
C ILE A 85 -1.08 -6.96 5.43
N VAL A 86 -1.16 -7.48 4.21
CA VAL A 86 -1.96 -6.92 3.11
C VAL A 86 -3.08 -7.91 2.83
N SER A 87 -4.30 -7.54 3.19
CA SER A 87 -5.51 -8.33 2.95
C SER A 87 -5.94 -8.16 1.50
N LEU A 88 -6.08 -9.28 0.79
CA LEU A 88 -6.59 -9.33 -0.58
C LEU A 88 -7.73 -10.35 -0.66
N GLY A 89 -8.96 -9.87 -0.51
CA GLY A 89 -10.17 -10.62 -0.82
C GLY A 89 -10.35 -10.91 -2.32
N ASP A 90 -11.38 -11.68 -2.67
CA ASP A 90 -11.63 -12.10 -4.05
C ASP A 90 -11.87 -10.90 -4.99
N GLU A 91 -12.52 -9.84 -4.49
CA GLU A 91 -12.76 -8.59 -5.21
C GLU A 91 -11.51 -7.71 -5.38
N CYS A 92 -10.40 -8.06 -4.72
CA CYS A 92 -9.13 -7.34 -4.75
C CYS A 92 -8.19 -7.83 -5.85
N MET A 93 -8.54 -8.92 -6.55
CA MET A 93 -7.70 -9.57 -7.56
C MET A 93 -7.65 -8.79 -8.89
N ARG A 94 -7.27 -7.52 -8.81
CA ARG A 94 -6.98 -6.61 -9.93
C ARG A 94 -5.73 -5.84 -9.61
N ILE A 95 -4.87 -5.66 -10.60
CA ILE A 95 -3.55 -5.02 -10.44
C ILE A 95 -3.68 -3.69 -9.70
N GLN A 96 -4.62 -2.83 -10.10
CA GLN A 96 -4.77 -1.49 -9.51
C GLN A 96 -5.10 -1.53 -8.01
N LYS A 97 -5.89 -2.52 -7.56
CA LYS A 97 -6.23 -2.69 -6.14
C LYS A 97 -5.06 -3.24 -5.35
N ILE A 98 -4.34 -4.22 -5.91
CA ILE A 98 -3.14 -4.77 -5.27
C ILE A 98 -2.07 -3.68 -5.14
N GLN A 99 -1.85 -2.86 -6.18
CA GLN A 99 -0.97 -1.68 -6.13
C GLN A 99 -1.40 -0.70 -5.04
N HIS A 100 -2.69 -0.40 -4.94
CA HIS A 100 -3.24 0.50 -3.92
C HIS A 100 -2.88 0.03 -2.50
N GLU A 101 -3.11 -1.25 -2.18
CA GLU A 101 -2.78 -1.77 -0.86
C GLU A 101 -1.27 -1.85 -0.61
N ILE A 102 -0.46 -2.14 -1.64
CA ILE A 102 1.01 -2.08 -1.52
C ILE A 102 1.46 -0.65 -1.24
N LEU A 103 0.89 0.36 -1.91
CA LEU A 103 1.22 1.76 -1.67
C LEU A 103 0.85 2.19 -0.25
N HIS A 104 -0.30 1.76 0.27
CA HIS A 104 -0.62 1.93 1.70
C HIS A 104 0.45 1.32 2.60
N ALA A 105 0.84 0.07 2.33
CA ALA A 105 1.89 -0.64 3.06
C ALA A 105 3.26 0.08 3.00
N LEU A 106 3.52 0.84 1.94
CA LEU A 106 4.70 1.69 1.75
C LEU A 106 4.56 3.09 2.39
N GLY A 107 3.39 3.47 2.89
CA GLY A 107 3.14 4.71 3.62
C GLY A 107 2.42 5.80 2.83
N PHE A 108 1.80 5.47 1.69
CA PHE A 108 1.03 6.41 0.91
C PHE A 108 -0.39 6.53 1.48
N PHE A 109 -0.80 7.76 1.78
CA PHE A 109 -2.18 8.09 2.09
C PHE A 109 -3.00 8.17 0.81
N HIS A 110 -4.33 8.18 0.94
CA HIS A 110 -5.18 8.52 -0.20
C HIS A 110 -4.89 9.92 -0.71
N GLU A 111 -4.91 10.12 -2.02
CA GLU A 111 -4.55 11.43 -2.61
C GLU A 111 -5.53 12.54 -2.18
N HIS A 112 -6.80 12.21 -1.97
CA HIS A 112 -7.79 13.18 -1.46
C HIS A 112 -7.53 13.59 -0.01
N SER A 113 -6.56 12.98 0.67
CA SER A 113 -6.15 13.33 2.04
C SER A 113 -5.03 14.36 2.10
N ARG A 114 -4.55 14.84 0.94
CA ARG A 114 -3.49 15.85 0.92
C ARG A 114 -3.90 17.14 1.63
N ILE A 115 -2.91 17.81 2.22
CA ILE A 115 -3.11 19.08 2.94
C ILE A 115 -3.66 20.19 2.02
N ASP A 116 -3.29 20.16 0.74
CA ASP A 116 -3.73 21.10 -0.30
C ASP A 116 -4.99 20.63 -1.03
N ARG A 117 -5.65 19.54 -0.61
CA ARG A 117 -6.80 18.97 -1.33
C ARG A 117 -7.91 19.98 -1.60
N ASN A 118 -8.11 20.95 -0.70
CA ASN A 118 -9.21 21.91 -0.78
C ASN A 118 -9.00 22.94 -1.91
N GLU A 119 -7.79 23.00 -2.48
CA GLU A 119 -7.48 23.79 -3.68
C GLU A 119 -7.89 23.05 -4.97
N HIS A 120 -8.12 21.74 -4.89
CA HIS A 120 -8.37 20.87 -6.05
C HIS A 120 -9.74 20.18 -6.02
N LEU A 121 -10.30 19.97 -4.83
CA LEU A 121 -11.51 19.18 -4.60
C LEU A 121 -12.46 19.91 -3.66
N TYR A 122 -13.76 19.80 -3.93
CA TYR A 122 -14.81 20.21 -3.01
C TYR A 122 -15.56 18.97 -2.50
N ILE A 123 -15.46 18.70 -1.19
CA ILE A 123 -16.14 17.58 -0.54
C ILE A 123 -17.50 18.07 -0.04
N PHE A 124 -18.59 17.43 -0.46
CA PHE A 124 -19.94 17.72 0.01
C PHE A 124 -20.27 16.85 1.25
N PRO A 125 -20.19 17.36 2.50
CA PRO A 125 -20.28 16.52 3.70
C PRO A 125 -21.66 15.88 3.92
N LYS A 126 -22.68 16.42 3.25
CA LYS A 126 -24.05 15.90 3.24
C LYS A 126 -24.19 14.59 2.44
N ASN A 127 -23.27 14.33 1.52
CA ASN A 127 -23.28 13.12 0.67
C ASN A 127 -22.45 11.99 1.29
N ILE A 128 -21.80 12.22 2.43
CA ILE A 128 -20.95 11.24 3.10
C ILE A 128 -21.79 10.38 4.02
N ARG A 129 -21.71 9.06 3.83
CA ARG A 129 -22.38 8.08 4.69
C ARG A 129 -21.88 8.22 6.12
N ARG A 130 -22.80 8.15 7.09
CA ARG A 130 -22.45 8.19 8.53
C ARG A 130 -21.44 7.09 8.85
N GLY A 131 -20.37 7.43 9.57
CA GLY A 131 -19.26 6.54 9.90
C GLY A 131 -18.04 6.63 8.96
N TYR A 132 -18.15 7.32 7.82
CA TYR A 132 -17.05 7.48 6.84
C TYR A 132 -16.49 8.92 6.81
N ARG A 133 -16.80 9.75 7.82
CA ARG A 133 -16.33 11.14 7.85
C ARG A 133 -14.83 11.24 8.10
N ASP A 134 -14.28 10.30 8.88
CA ASP A 134 -12.86 10.29 9.24
C ASP A 134 -11.97 9.89 8.03
N ASP A 135 -12.42 8.95 7.18
CA ASP A 135 -11.75 8.58 5.91
C ASP A 135 -11.70 9.74 4.91
N SER A 136 -12.66 10.67 5.00
CA SER A 136 -12.68 11.90 4.20
C SER A 136 -11.88 13.05 4.80
N GLN A 137 -11.30 12.85 5.99
CA GLN A 137 -10.49 13.83 6.73
C GLN A 137 -11.15 15.22 6.85
N LEU A 138 -12.46 15.23 7.09
CA LEU A 138 -13.25 16.45 7.33
C LEU A 138 -13.20 16.89 8.79
#